data_AF-A0A3A0CT74-F1
#
_entry.id   AF-A0A3A0CT74-F1
#
_cell.length_a   1.000
_cell.length_b   1.000
_cell.length_c   1.000
_cell.angle_alpha   90.00
_cell.angle_beta   90.00
_cell.angle_gamma   90.00
#
_symmetry.space_group_name_H-M   'P 1'
#
loop_
_entity.id
_entity.type
_entity.pdbx_description
1 polymer ?
#
loop_
_entity_poly.entity_id
_entity_poly.type
_entity_poly.pdbx_seq_one_letter_code
_entity_poly.pdbx_strand_id
1 'polypeptide(L)'
;MNPPVDGGARRAPRGLVLLAVACAGVSLAACDRSSATSSGDATASQNDAAVPAGLFVDAAPSGARDVIPAKQQAQAGESIVVHGRIGGSRSPFVEGRAIFTLADMSLPPCSDNPDDACATPWDYCCEPVDKLMKGTITVQVADEAGAPLRVTLESRGGLRPLAEVTVEGRIAQKTGDSAMVLNASRIFVGK
;
A
#
# COMPACT_ATOMS: atom_id res chain seq x y z
N MET A 1 45.17 -28.10 -12.63
CA MET A 1 45.63 -28.02 -14.03
C MET A 1 44.41 -27.98 -14.94
N ASN A 2 44.12 -26.84 -15.56
CA ASN A 2 43.14 -26.72 -16.65
C ASN A 2 43.91 -26.53 -17.97
N PRO A 3 43.54 -27.21 -19.07
CA PRO A 3 44.04 -26.90 -20.40
C PRO A 3 43.27 -25.73 -21.06
N PRO A 4 43.86 -25.13 -22.13
CA PRO A 4 43.63 -23.76 -22.51
C PRO A 4 42.53 -23.54 -23.57
N VAL A 5 42.24 -22.25 -23.71
CA VAL A 5 41.40 -21.56 -24.68
C VAL A 5 41.88 -21.71 -26.13
N ASP A 6 40.94 -21.94 -27.04
CA ASP A 6 40.97 -21.62 -28.48
C ASP A 6 39.58 -21.05 -28.80
N GLY A 7 39.37 -19.90 -29.45
CA GLY A 7 40.15 -19.32 -30.54
C GLY A 7 39.32 -19.42 -31.82
N GLY A 8 38.50 -18.41 -32.14
CA GLY A 8 37.63 -18.51 -33.32
C GLY A 8 36.76 -17.29 -33.61
N ALA A 9 37.39 -16.21 -34.06
CA ALA A 9 36.74 -15.05 -34.66
C ALA A 9 35.92 -15.40 -35.91
N ARG A 10 34.87 -14.61 -36.22
CA ARG A 10 34.68 -13.96 -37.55
C ARG A 10 33.38 -13.15 -37.67
N ARG A 11 33.57 -11.94 -38.22
CA ARG A 11 32.71 -11.16 -39.15
C ARG A 11 31.55 -10.31 -38.60
N ALA A 12 31.84 -9.01 -38.52
CA ALA A 12 30.94 -7.88 -38.83
C ALA A 12 30.51 -7.91 -40.34
N PRO A 13 29.72 -6.95 -40.92
CA PRO A 13 29.25 -5.65 -40.40
C PRO A 13 27.82 -5.23 -40.87
N ARG A 14 27.51 -3.93 -40.67
CA ARG A 14 26.61 -3.06 -41.46
C ARG A 14 25.09 -3.12 -41.19
N GLY A 15 24.62 -2.03 -40.60
CA GLY A 15 23.21 -1.62 -40.60
C GLY A 15 23.04 -0.17 -40.17
N LEU A 16 23.73 0.76 -40.84
CA LEU A 16 23.50 2.19 -40.72
C LEU A 16 22.16 2.52 -41.41
N VAL A 17 21.13 2.88 -40.65
CA VAL A 17 19.94 3.56 -41.18
C VAL A 17 19.73 4.84 -40.37
N LEU A 18 20.30 5.92 -40.91
CA LEU A 18 19.90 7.30 -40.64
C LEU A 18 18.68 7.59 -41.52
N LEU A 19 17.56 7.97 -40.93
CA LEU A 19 16.55 8.75 -41.65
C LEU A 19 16.04 9.86 -40.73
N ALA A 20 16.70 11.02 -40.84
CA ALA A 20 16.18 12.29 -40.39
C ALA A 20 15.16 12.78 -41.42
N VAL A 21 13.95 13.14 -40.97
CA VAL A 21 13.05 14.02 -41.73
C VAL A 21 12.59 15.13 -40.78
N ALA A 22 13.00 16.34 -41.13
CA ALA A 22 12.62 17.61 -40.55
C ALA A 22 11.50 18.29 -41.39
N CYS A 23 11.03 19.44 -40.91
CA CYS A 23 10.10 20.44 -41.50
C CYS A 23 8.63 20.29 -41.05
N ALA A 24 8.04 21.12 -40.18
CA ALA A 24 7.88 22.59 -40.06
C ALA A 24 6.59 23.14 -40.72
N GLY A 25 5.81 23.93 -39.97
CA GLY A 25 4.66 24.75 -40.41
C GLY A 25 3.48 24.73 -39.41
N VAL A 26 3.48 25.55 -38.35
CA VAL A 26 2.88 26.91 -38.22
C VAL A 26 1.36 26.98 -38.43
N SER A 27 0.62 27.34 -37.37
CA SER A 27 -0.52 28.28 -37.43
C SER A 27 -0.74 28.92 -36.05
N LEU A 28 -0.45 30.22 -35.96
CA LEU A 28 -0.84 31.11 -34.87
C LEU A 28 -2.27 31.62 -35.12
N ALA A 29 -3.17 31.39 -34.16
CA ALA A 29 -4.37 32.16 -33.83
C ALA A 29 -4.89 31.56 -32.50
N ALA A 30 -5.19 32.27 -31.42
CA ALA A 30 -5.42 33.68 -31.19
C ALA A 30 -5.15 34.00 -29.70
N CYS A 31 -4.65 35.20 -29.44
CA CYS A 31 -4.58 35.77 -28.10
C CYS A 31 -5.95 36.26 -27.63
N ASP A 32 -6.20 36.03 -26.34
CA ASP A 32 -6.83 36.91 -25.36
C ASP A 32 -8.30 37.32 -25.51
N ARG A 33 -9.15 36.69 -24.68
CA ARG A 33 -10.20 37.40 -23.95
C ARG A 33 -10.13 37.02 -22.48
N SER A 34 -9.38 37.80 -21.73
CA SER A 34 -9.59 37.94 -20.30
C SER A 34 -10.88 38.73 -20.05
N SER A 35 -11.93 38.07 -19.53
CA SER A 35 -12.92 38.64 -18.59
C SER A 35 -13.94 37.58 -18.15
N ALA A 36 -13.78 37.20 -16.88
CA ALA A 36 -14.82 37.08 -15.85
C ALA A 36 -16.02 36.14 -16.03
N THR A 37 -16.07 35.17 -15.11
CA THR A 37 -17.26 34.70 -14.41
C THR A 37 -18.19 33.73 -15.15
N SER A 38 -17.96 32.44 -14.92
CA SER A 38 -18.82 31.73 -13.96
C SER A 38 -18.02 30.58 -13.37
N SER A 39 -17.72 30.71 -12.08
CA SER A 39 -17.50 29.58 -11.20
C SER A 39 -18.75 28.71 -11.27
N GLY A 40 -18.79 27.82 -12.26
CA GLY A 40 -19.56 26.60 -12.17
C GLY A 40 -18.89 25.84 -11.05
N ASP A 41 -19.53 25.85 -9.90
CA ASP A 41 -19.33 24.93 -8.80
C ASP A 41 -19.45 23.51 -9.36
N ALA A 42 -18.37 23.04 -9.99
CA ALA A 42 -18.01 21.66 -9.90
C ALA A 42 -17.66 21.47 -8.43
N THR A 43 -18.73 21.30 -7.64
CA THR A 43 -18.71 20.38 -6.52
C THR A 43 -18.00 19.17 -7.09
N ALA A 44 -16.69 19.07 -6.81
CA ALA A 44 -16.00 17.82 -6.82
C ALA A 44 -16.86 17.00 -5.88
N SER A 45 -17.77 16.25 -6.47
CA SER A 45 -18.45 15.15 -5.83
C SER A 45 -17.27 14.35 -5.34
N GLN A 46 -16.95 14.53 -4.06
CA GLN A 46 -16.18 13.56 -3.32
C GLN A 46 -16.99 12.32 -3.57
N ASN A 47 -16.51 11.52 -4.52
CA ASN A 47 -17.00 10.19 -4.74
C ASN A 47 -16.50 9.46 -3.51
N ASP A 48 -17.18 9.73 -2.39
CA ASP A 48 -17.00 9.17 -1.07
C ASP A 48 -17.47 7.74 -1.29
N ALA A 49 -16.55 6.96 -1.85
CA ALA A 49 -16.83 5.62 -2.29
C ALA A 49 -17.29 4.90 -1.03
N ALA A 50 -18.56 4.50 -1.03
CA ALA A 50 -19.14 3.84 0.11
C ALA A 50 -18.28 2.64 0.46
N VAL A 51 -17.92 2.51 1.73
CA VAL A 51 -17.22 1.33 2.21
C VAL A 51 -18.09 0.10 1.90
N PRO A 52 -17.54 -0.95 1.26
CA PRO A 52 -18.33 -2.11 0.84
C PRO A 52 -19.14 -2.71 1.99
N ALA A 53 -20.41 -3.01 1.72
CA ALA A 53 -21.23 -3.76 2.66
C ALA A 53 -20.58 -5.14 2.90
N GLY A 54 -20.39 -5.51 4.16
CA GLY A 54 -19.70 -6.74 4.54
C GLY A 54 -18.18 -6.63 4.68
N LEU A 55 -17.59 -5.43 4.51
CA LEU A 55 -16.19 -5.22 4.86
C LEU A 55 -15.96 -5.51 6.36
N PHE A 56 -16.82 -5.00 7.23
CA PHE A 56 -16.74 -5.27 8.67
C PHE A 56 -17.60 -6.47 9.02
N VAL A 57 -17.01 -7.45 9.72
CA VAL A 57 -17.67 -8.70 10.12
C VAL A 57 -17.63 -8.89 11.63
N ASP A 58 -18.61 -9.62 12.16
CA ASP A 58 -18.76 -9.84 13.61
C ASP A 58 -17.99 -11.06 14.14
N ALA A 59 -17.40 -11.87 13.25
CA ALA A 59 -16.62 -13.05 13.59
C ALA A 59 -15.28 -13.05 12.84
N ALA A 60 -14.22 -13.43 13.53
CA ALA A 60 -12.88 -13.51 12.95
C ALA A 60 -12.83 -14.56 11.82
N PRO A 61 -12.30 -14.20 10.63
CA PRO A 61 -11.97 -15.18 9.61
C PRO A 61 -10.98 -16.23 10.14
N SER A 62 -11.21 -17.51 9.82
CA SER A 62 -10.37 -18.62 10.28
C SER A 62 -9.01 -18.68 9.59
N GLY A 63 -8.01 -19.28 10.23
CA GLY A 63 -6.71 -19.55 9.60
C GLY A 63 -5.79 -18.32 9.53
N ALA A 64 -6.01 -17.34 10.42
CA ALA A 64 -5.19 -16.17 10.53
C ALA A 64 -3.73 -16.53 10.86
N ARG A 65 -2.79 -15.81 10.24
CA ARG A 65 -1.37 -15.82 10.56
C ARG A 65 -0.95 -14.42 10.95
N ASP A 66 0.01 -14.28 11.86
CA ASP A 66 0.56 -12.96 12.15
C ASP A 66 1.33 -12.39 10.93
N VAL A 67 1.62 -11.08 10.97
CA VAL A 67 2.15 -10.33 9.84
C VAL A 67 3.51 -10.85 9.33
N ILE A 68 4.46 -11.14 10.21
CA ILE A 68 5.79 -11.66 9.88
C ILE A 68 5.71 -13.00 9.15
N PRO A 69 5.05 -14.05 9.69
CA PRO A 69 4.94 -15.32 8.96
C PRO A 69 4.14 -15.17 7.67
N ALA A 70 3.14 -14.28 7.61
CA ALA A 70 2.43 -13.98 6.36
C ALA A 70 3.38 -13.40 5.29
N LYS A 71 4.22 -12.41 5.64
CA LYS A 71 5.22 -11.84 4.71
C LYS A 71 6.23 -12.89 4.25
N GLN A 72 6.67 -13.80 5.11
CA GLN A 72 7.65 -14.82 4.74
C GLN A 72 7.08 -15.86 3.75
N GLN A 73 5.83 -16.28 3.98
CA GLN A 73 5.27 -17.45 3.30
C GLN A 73 4.42 -17.11 2.08
N ALA A 74 3.72 -15.98 2.10
CA ALA A 74 2.68 -15.69 1.13
C ALA A 74 3.24 -15.07 -0.16
N GLN A 75 2.49 -15.20 -1.26
CA GLN A 75 2.88 -14.69 -2.57
C GLN A 75 1.89 -13.66 -3.12
N ALA A 76 2.35 -12.81 -4.04
CA ALA A 76 1.45 -11.88 -4.73
C ALA A 76 0.32 -12.65 -5.44
N GLY A 77 -0.92 -12.17 -5.29
CA GLY A 77 -2.11 -12.83 -5.80
C GLY A 77 -2.70 -13.92 -4.90
N GLU A 78 -2.04 -14.31 -3.80
CA GLU A 78 -2.62 -15.25 -2.83
C GLU A 78 -3.72 -14.58 -2.00
N SER A 79 -4.74 -15.34 -1.62
CA SER A 79 -5.76 -14.92 -0.66
C SER A 79 -5.41 -15.48 0.72
N ILE A 80 -5.29 -14.61 1.71
CA ILE A 80 -4.81 -14.95 3.05
C ILE A 80 -5.66 -14.26 4.13
N VAL A 81 -5.51 -14.74 5.36
CA VAL A 81 -6.02 -14.08 6.56
C VAL A 81 -4.83 -13.68 7.43
N VAL A 82 -4.75 -12.40 7.78
CA VAL A 82 -3.66 -11.81 8.58
C VAL A 82 -4.20 -11.26 9.88
N HIS A 83 -3.51 -11.54 10.98
CA HIS A 83 -3.79 -10.96 12.29
C HIS A 83 -2.68 -9.97 12.68
N GLY A 84 -3.06 -8.88 13.33
CA GLY A 84 -2.10 -7.88 13.79
C GLY A 84 -2.76 -6.70 14.49
N ARG A 85 -1.94 -5.72 14.84
CA ARG A 85 -2.35 -4.49 15.53
C ARG A 85 -2.18 -3.28 14.62
N ILE A 86 -3.18 -2.39 14.55
CA ILE A 86 -3.05 -1.17 13.75
C ILE A 86 -1.99 -0.25 14.38
N GLY A 87 -0.93 0.03 13.63
CA GLY A 87 0.25 0.74 14.10
C GLY A 87 1.45 0.55 13.16
N GLY A 88 2.63 1.01 13.58
CA GLY A 88 3.87 0.96 12.78
C GLY A 88 4.33 2.31 12.25
N SER A 89 3.54 3.36 12.49
CA SER A 89 3.89 4.74 12.19
C SER A 89 3.07 5.69 13.06
N ARG A 90 3.49 6.95 13.14
CA ARG A 90 2.76 8.00 13.87
C ARG A 90 1.32 8.19 13.36
N SER A 91 1.13 8.06 12.04
CA SER A 91 -0.16 8.13 11.35
C SER A 91 -0.41 6.80 10.64
N PRO A 92 -0.95 5.79 11.34
CA PRO A 92 -1.15 4.47 10.76
C PRO A 92 -2.30 4.43 9.76
N PHE A 93 -3.16 5.46 9.72
CA PHE A 93 -4.19 5.65 8.70
C PHE A 93 -3.77 6.72 7.71
N VAL A 94 -4.10 6.52 6.43
CA VAL A 94 -3.92 7.55 5.40
C VAL A 94 -5.20 8.38 5.30
N GLU A 95 -5.10 9.68 5.54
CA GLU A 95 -6.23 10.59 5.43
C GLU A 95 -6.82 10.60 4.00
N GLY A 96 -8.15 10.47 3.90
CA GLY A 96 -8.88 10.46 2.64
C GLY A 96 -8.68 9.20 1.80
N ARG A 97 -8.04 8.16 2.34
CA ARG A 97 -7.83 6.88 1.65
C ARG A 97 -8.13 5.69 2.56
N ALA A 98 -8.64 4.62 1.96
CA ALA A 98 -8.96 3.42 2.69
C ALA A 98 -7.71 2.55 2.89
N ILE A 99 -6.72 3.09 3.61
CA ILE A 99 -5.42 2.48 3.81
C ILE A 99 -5.03 2.60 5.29
N PHE A 100 -4.49 1.53 5.85
CA PHE A 100 -3.81 1.57 7.14
C PHE A 100 -2.61 0.63 7.21
N THR A 101 -1.73 0.86 8.18
CA THR A 101 -0.59 0.00 8.48
C THR A 101 -0.97 -1.00 9.57
N LEU A 102 -0.64 -2.28 9.33
CA LEU A 102 -0.84 -3.36 10.28
C LEU A 102 0.54 -3.87 10.75
N ALA A 103 0.75 -3.82 12.06
CA ALA A 103 1.94 -4.30 12.73
C ALA A 103 1.73 -5.73 13.27
N ASP A 104 2.80 -6.51 13.29
CA ASP A 104 2.85 -7.85 13.87
C ASP A 104 2.60 -7.81 15.37
N MET A 105 1.95 -8.86 15.90
CA MET A 105 1.67 -8.98 17.34
C MET A 105 2.94 -9.16 18.19
N SER A 106 4.06 -9.58 17.59
CA SER A 106 5.34 -9.69 18.29
C SER A 106 6.02 -8.34 18.52
N LEU A 107 5.55 -7.26 17.90
CA LEU A 107 6.05 -5.92 18.14
C LEU A 107 5.32 -5.34 19.37
N PRO A 108 6.02 -5.07 20.49
CA PRO A 108 5.40 -4.53 21.69
C PRO A 108 5.08 -3.04 21.47
N PRO A 109 3.80 -2.61 21.55
CA PRO A 109 3.49 -1.19 21.53
C PRO A 109 3.99 -0.52 22.82
N CYS A 110 4.31 0.77 22.77
CA CYS A 110 4.76 1.50 23.96
C CYS A 110 3.71 1.51 25.08
N SER A 111 2.43 1.32 24.75
CA SER A 111 1.34 1.20 25.73
C SER A 111 1.50 0.03 26.70
N ASP A 112 2.31 -0.97 26.34
CA ASP A 112 2.56 -2.13 27.21
C ASP A 112 3.60 -1.82 28.30
N ASN A 113 4.31 -0.70 28.19
CA ASN A 113 5.24 -0.22 29.20
C ASN A 113 4.56 0.88 30.06
N PRO A 114 4.19 0.60 31.32
CA PRO A 114 3.51 1.58 32.18
C PRO A 114 4.39 2.77 32.55
N ASP A 115 5.70 2.66 32.40
CA ASP A 115 6.67 3.74 32.66
C ASP A 115 6.89 4.64 31.43
N ASP A 116 6.28 4.32 30.28
CA ASP A 116 6.39 5.08 29.04
C ASP A 116 5.21 6.06 28.87
N ALA A 117 5.53 7.32 28.58
CA ALA A 117 4.56 8.39 28.36
C ALA A 117 4.42 8.79 26.88
N CYS A 118 4.67 7.84 25.97
CA CYS A 118 4.55 8.04 24.53
C CYS A 118 3.19 8.64 24.13
N ALA A 119 3.22 9.74 23.37
CA ALA A 119 2.01 10.38 22.84
C ALA A 119 1.33 9.55 21.72
N THR A 120 2.12 8.71 21.04
CA THR A 120 1.71 7.85 19.92
C THR A 120 2.18 6.42 20.14
N PRO A 121 1.65 5.70 21.15
CA PRO A 121 2.16 4.38 21.56
C PRO A 121 2.08 3.28 20.49
N TRP A 122 1.37 3.54 19.39
CA TRP A 122 1.22 2.66 18.23
C TRP A 122 2.30 2.87 17.14
N ASP A 123 3.21 3.84 17.28
CA ASP A 123 4.19 4.16 16.24
C ASP A 123 5.46 3.31 16.29
N TYR A 124 5.70 2.63 17.41
CA TYR A 124 6.86 1.78 17.67
C TYR A 124 8.19 2.49 17.42
N CYS A 125 8.29 3.79 17.74
CA CYS A 125 9.52 4.56 17.54
C CYS A 125 10.75 4.02 18.30
N CYS A 126 10.54 3.16 19.31
CA CYS A 126 11.59 2.47 20.06
C CYS A 126 12.11 1.19 19.38
N GLU A 127 11.42 0.66 18.37
CA GLU A 127 11.84 -0.55 17.67
C GLU A 127 12.86 -0.26 16.57
N PRO A 128 13.82 -1.17 16.32
CA PRO A 128 14.71 -1.08 15.17
C PRO A 128 13.94 -1.00 13.84
N VAL A 129 14.37 -0.12 12.95
CA VAL A 129 13.74 0.09 11.64
C VAL A 129 13.63 -1.20 10.84
N ASP A 130 14.64 -2.08 10.88
CA ASP A 130 14.61 -3.34 10.13
C ASP A 130 13.56 -4.31 10.67
N LYS A 131 13.29 -4.30 11.99
CA LYS A 131 12.20 -5.06 12.58
C LYS A 131 10.84 -4.50 12.16
N LEU A 132 10.66 -3.17 12.16
CA LEU A 132 9.41 -2.56 11.68
C LEU A 132 9.17 -2.85 10.20
N MET A 133 10.20 -2.80 9.37
CA MET A 133 10.09 -3.17 7.96
C MET A 133 9.68 -4.63 7.79
N LYS A 134 10.19 -5.56 8.59
CA LYS A 134 9.78 -6.98 8.53
C LYS A 134 8.42 -7.24 9.18
N GLY A 135 8.04 -6.45 10.18
CA GLY A 135 6.86 -6.65 11.03
C GLY A 135 5.65 -5.81 10.64
N THR A 136 5.70 -5.04 9.56
CA THR A 136 4.56 -4.23 9.12
C THR A 136 4.17 -4.51 7.67
N ILE A 137 2.88 -4.34 7.39
CA ILE A 137 2.29 -4.40 6.04
C ILE A 137 1.31 -3.26 5.83
N THR A 138 1.03 -2.96 4.57
CA THR A 138 -0.04 -2.03 4.19
C THR A 138 -1.31 -2.82 3.92
N VAL A 139 -2.40 -2.44 4.56
CA VAL A 139 -3.74 -2.93 4.26
C VAL A 139 -4.49 -1.83 3.55
N GLN A 140 -5.17 -2.16 2.46
CA GLN A 140 -6.02 -1.23 1.73
C GLN A 140 -7.34 -1.86 1.34
N VAL A 141 -8.38 -1.05 1.24
CA VAL A 141 -9.63 -1.44 0.56
C VAL A 141 -9.59 -0.78 -0.80
N ALA A 142 -9.58 -1.59 -1.85
CA ALA A 142 -9.43 -1.14 -3.23
C ALA A 142 -10.75 -1.21 -4.00
N ASP A 143 -10.89 -0.35 -5.00
CA ASP A 143 -11.92 -0.48 -6.03
C ASP A 143 -11.59 -1.61 -7.02
N GLU A 144 -12.48 -1.81 -8.00
CA GLU A 144 -12.31 -2.83 -9.05
C GLU A 144 -11.05 -2.64 -9.91
N ALA A 145 -10.53 -1.41 -10.00
CA ALA A 145 -9.28 -1.10 -10.69
C ALA A 145 -8.04 -1.34 -9.83
N GLY A 146 -8.21 -1.74 -8.57
CA GLY A 146 -7.12 -1.96 -7.62
C GLY A 146 -6.62 -0.68 -6.94
N ALA A 147 -7.30 0.45 -7.12
CA ALA A 147 -6.95 1.70 -6.47
C ALA A 147 -7.61 1.80 -5.09
N PRO A 148 -6.91 2.28 -4.05
CA PRO A 148 -7.53 2.48 -2.73
C PRO A 148 -8.73 3.43 -2.79
N LEU A 149 -9.82 3.06 -2.11
CA LEU A 149 -11.02 3.88 -2.04
C LEU A 149 -10.69 5.27 -1.46
N ARG A 150 -11.38 6.30 -1.95
CA ARG A 150 -11.23 7.69 -1.49
C ARG A 150 -12.07 7.98 -0.24
N VAL A 151 -11.79 7.25 0.84
CA VAL A 151 -12.51 7.37 2.11
C VAL A 151 -11.56 7.01 3.27
N THR A 152 -11.56 7.79 4.36
CA THR A 152 -10.76 7.46 5.55
C THR A 152 -11.38 6.28 6.30
N LEU A 153 -10.56 5.30 6.70
CA LEU A 153 -11.00 4.12 7.48
C LEU A 153 -11.00 4.32 9.00
N GLU A 154 -10.25 5.28 9.52
CA GLU A 154 -10.19 5.56 10.96
C GLU A 154 -11.60 5.80 11.54
N SER A 155 -11.84 5.25 12.73
CA SER A 155 -13.12 5.25 13.45
C SER A 155 -14.26 4.45 12.79
N ARG A 156 -14.07 3.84 11.62
CA ARG A 156 -15.09 2.99 10.98
C ARG A 156 -14.98 1.56 11.50
N GLY A 157 -16.11 0.94 11.86
CA GLY A 157 -16.14 -0.45 12.30
C GLY A 157 -15.26 -0.78 13.51
N GLY A 158 -14.90 0.23 14.33
CA GLY A 158 -13.99 0.08 15.46
C GLY A 158 -12.51 0.21 15.14
N LEU A 159 -12.13 0.51 13.89
CA LEU A 159 -10.73 0.74 13.52
C LEU A 159 -10.18 2.00 14.20
N ARG A 160 -9.12 1.83 14.95
CA ARG A 160 -8.39 2.88 15.65
C ARG A 160 -6.95 2.44 15.88
N PRO A 161 -6.01 3.35 16.17
CA PRO A 161 -4.68 2.92 16.58
C PRO A 161 -4.73 1.95 17.76
N LEU A 162 -3.80 0.99 17.79
CA LEU A 162 -3.75 -0.14 18.73
C LEU A 162 -4.89 -1.17 18.65
N ALA A 163 -5.89 -0.97 17.79
CA ALA A 163 -6.91 -2.00 17.59
C ALA A 163 -6.26 -3.27 17.02
N GLU A 164 -6.57 -4.41 17.62
CA GLU A 164 -6.23 -5.73 17.10
C GLU A 164 -7.27 -6.12 16.06
N VAL A 165 -6.81 -6.55 14.89
CA VAL A 165 -7.68 -6.86 13.75
C VAL A 165 -7.27 -8.16 13.07
N THR A 166 -8.27 -8.86 12.56
CA THR A 166 -8.08 -9.97 11.61
C THR A 166 -8.59 -9.53 10.25
N VAL A 167 -7.70 -9.52 9.27
CA VAL A 167 -7.96 -9.04 7.91
C VAL A 167 -7.86 -10.20 6.94
N GLU A 168 -8.95 -10.50 6.25
CA GLU A 168 -8.92 -11.35 5.08
C GLU A 168 -8.78 -10.50 3.82
N GLY A 169 -7.94 -10.94 2.90
CA GLY A 169 -7.72 -10.21 1.67
C GLY A 169 -6.85 -10.95 0.66
N ARG A 170 -6.62 -10.30 -0.47
CA ARG A 170 -5.72 -10.77 -1.54
C ARG A 170 -4.46 -9.92 -1.57
N ILE A 171 -3.28 -10.53 -1.66
CA ILE A 171 -2.01 -9.81 -1.75
C ILE A 171 -1.95 -9.11 -3.11
N ALA A 172 -1.97 -7.78 -3.10
CA ALA A 172 -1.87 -6.97 -4.31
C ALA A 172 -0.42 -6.86 -4.79
N GLN A 173 0.51 -6.70 -3.85
CA GLN A 173 1.92 -6.54 -4.13
C GLN A 173 2.76 -7.15 -3.01
N LYS A 174 3.91 -7.73 -3.39
CA LYS A 174 4.96 -8.14 -2.47
C LYS A 174 6.33 -7.88 -3.10
N THR A 175 7.23 -7.27 -2.34
CA THR A 175 8.61 -7.00 -2.75
C THR A 175 9.55 -7.60 -1.71
N GLY A 176 10.00 -8.85 -1.95
CA GLY A 176 10.79 -9.60 -0.97
C GLY A 176 10.15 -9.56 0.42
N ASP A 177 10.96 -9.26 1.43
CA ASP A 177 10.50 -9.07 2.82
C ASP A 177 10.26 -7.61 3.18
N SER A 178 10.50 -6.66 2.26
CA SER A 178 10.45 -5.22 2.58
C SER A 178 9.02 -4.68 2.57
N ALA A 179 8.23 -5.01 1.54
CA ALA A 179 6.88 -4.48 1.38
C ALA A 179 5.87 -5.56 1.01
N MET A 180 4.69 -5.50 1.63
CA MET A 180 3.53 -6.29 1.24
C MET A 180 2.27 -5.42 1.37
N VAL A 181 1.42 -5.46 0.34
CA VAL A 181 0.15 -4.75 0.27
C VAL A 181 -0.99 -5.77 0.18
N LEU A 182 -1.93 -5.69 1.11
CA LEU A 182 -3.10 -6.57 1.18
C LEU A 182 -4.37 -5.79 0.81
N ASN A 183 -5.07 -6.22 -0.23
CA ASN A 183 -6.41 -5.74 -0.56
C ASN A 183 -7.42 -6.47 0.34
N ALA A 184 -7.91 -5.78 1.36
CA ALA A 184 -8.87 -6.31 2.33
C ALA A 184 -10.26 -6.51 1.71
N SER A 185 -10.86 -7.65 2.01
CA SER A 185 -12.25 -7.99 1.68
C SER A 185 -13.11 -8.14 2.93
N ARG A 186 -12.54 -8.59 4.05
CA ARG A 186 -13.19 -8.64 5.37
C ARG A 186 -12.23 -8.21 6.46
N ILE A 187 -12.76 -7.49 7.44
CA ILE A 187 -12.05 -7.00 8.61
C ILE A 187 -12.90 -7.31 9.84
N PHE A 188 -12.32 -8.07 10.75
CA PHE A 188 -12.83 -8.26 12.10
C PHE A 188 -11.98 -7.44 13.06
N VAL A 189 -12.61 -6.69 13.96
CA VAL A 189 -11.93 -5.98 15.04
C VAL A 189 -12.09 -6.77 16.33
N GLY A 190 -10.98 -7.14 16.95
CA GLY A 190 -10.94 -7.82 18.25
C GLY A 190 -11.58 -6.95 19.33
N LYS A 191 -12.28 -7.61 20.27
CA LYS A 191 -12.94 -6.95 21.41
C LYS A 191 -12.01 -6.83 22.61
#